data_AF-A0AAN7I9W1-F1
#
_entry.id   AF-A0AAN7I9W1-F1
#
_cell.length_a   1.000
_cell.length_b   1.000
_cell.length_c   1.000
_cell.angle_alpha   90.00
_cell.angle_beta   90.00
_cell.angle_gamma   90.00
#
_symmetry.space_group_name_H-M   'P 1'
#
loop_
_entity.id
_entity.type
_entity.pdbx_description
1 polymer ?
#
loop_
_entity_poly.entity_id
_entity_poly.type
_entity_poly.pdbx_seq_one_letter_code
_entity_poly.pdbx_strand_id
1 'polypeptide(L)'
;MPSLRINDMPTFLSDTDSDPGVLNLVVNQFSNFHEANWLLCNTFDKLEDEVINWMASQWPFKTIGPAIPSMYLDKRLEDDKEYGLNLFKPVMDICMKWLDTKEIGSVVYISFGSMATIGEEQMEEITWGLKNSNCYFVGC
;
A
#
# COMPACT_ATOMS: atom_id res chain seq x y z
N MET A 1 -20.17 -4.48 -10.59
CA MET A 1 -19.10 -3.56 -10.18
C MET A 1 -19.42 -2.16 -10.70
N PRO A 2 -19.14 -1.10 -9.93
CA PRO A 2 -19.29 0.27 -10.41
C PRO A 2 -18.35 0.56 -11.59
N SER A 3 -18.75 1.45 -12.49
CA SER A 3 -17.87 1.88 -13.59
C SER A 3 -16.74 2.73 -13.03
N LEU A 4 -15.50 2.34 -13.32
CA LEU A 4 -14.32 3.16 -13.06
C LEU A 4 -14.27 4.32 -14.06
N ARG A 5 -13.89 5.49 -13.58
CA ARG A 5 -13.59 6.68 -14.39
C ARG A 5 -12.08 6.73 -14.62
N ILE A 6 -11.66 7.55 -15.59
CA ILE A 6 -10.22 7.74 -15.86
C ILE A 6 -9.45 8.24 -14.62
N ASN A 7 -10.09 9.04 -13.76
CA ASN A 7 -9.50 9.55 -12.53
C ASN A 7 -9.40 8.50 -11.41
N ASP A 8 -10.07 7.35 -11.55
CA ASP A 8 -9.96 6.24 -10.60
C ASP A 8 -8.79 5.30 -10.98
N MET A 9 -8.17 5.51 -12.15
CA MET A 9 -7.05 4.73 -12.64
C MET A 9 -5.72 5.35 -12.18
N PRO A 10 -4.67 4.54 -12.01
CA PRO A 10 -3.32 5.05 -11.75
C PRO A 10 -2.89 6.08 -12.80
N THR A 11 -2.23 7.16 -12.36
CA THR A 11 -1.84 8.30 -13.22
C THR A 11 -0.96 7.90 -14.39
N PHE A 12 -0.11 6.88 -14.23
CA PHE A 12 0.72 6.33 -15.30
C PHE A 12 -0.07 5.68 -16.46
N LEU A 13 -1.37 5.42 -16.29
CA LEU A 13 -2.26 4.96 -17.36
C LEU A 13 -2.94 6.12 -18.10
N SER A 14 -3.19 7.24 -17.42
CA SER A 14 -3.82 8.43 -18.01
C SER A 14 -2.79 9.41 -18.62
N ASP A 15 -1.57 9.41 -18.09
CA ASP A 15 -0.43 10.20 -18.56
C ASP A 15 0.76 9.25 -18.75
N THR A 16 0.77 8.54 -19.87
CA THR A 16 1.77 7.50 -20.18
C THR A 16 3.19 8.05 -20.34
N ASP A 17 3.34 9.36 -20.55
CA ASP A 17 4.63 10.03 -20.71
C ASP A 17 5.24 10.43 -19.36
N SER A 18 4.43 10.51 -18.29
CA SER A 18 4.86 10.91 -16.95
C SER A 18 5.78 9.87 -16.27
N ASP A 19 5.53 8.58 -16.49
CA ASP A 19 6.35 7.49 -15.92
C ASP A 19 6.33 6.23 -16.81
N PRO A 20 7.05 6.25 -17.95
CA PRO A 20 7.10 5.11 -18.86
C PRO A 20 7.76 3.87 -18.23
N GLY A 21 8.60 4.07 -17.20
CA GLY A 21 9.26 2.99 -16.47
C GLY A 21 8.27 2.17 -15.65
N VAL A 22 7.46 2.84 -14.83
CA VAL A 22 6.41 2.19 -14.02
C VAL A 22 5.35 1.57 -14.91
N LEU A 23 4.90 2.27 -15.96
CA LEU A 23 3.91 1.72 -16.90
C LEU A 23 4.41 0.39 -17.50
N ASN A 24 5.63 0.37 -18.03
CA ASN A 24 6.21 -0.81 -18.64
C ASN A 24 6.40 -1.94 -17.61
N LEU A 25 6.85 -1.62 -16.40
CA LEU A 25 6.99 -2.60 -15.31
C LEU A 25 5.64 -3.23 -14.95
N VAL A 26 4.58 -2.45 -14.82
CA VAL A 26 3.25 -2.93 -14.44
C VAL A 26 2.62 -3.76 -15.55
N VAL A 27 2.63 -3.28 -16.79
CA VAL A 27 1.97 -3.97 -17.92
C VAL A 27 2.68 -5.28 -18.27
N ASN A 28 4.01 -5.31 -18.24
CA ASN A 28 4.77 -6.52 -18.61
C ASN A 28 4.53 -7.70 -17.65
N GLN A 29 4.15 -7.45 -16.40
CA GLN A 29 3.78 -8.50 -15.44
C GLN A 29 2.58 -9.33 -15.91
N PHE A 30 1.77 -8.80 -16.82
CA PHE A 30 0.59 -9.48 -17.37
C PHE A 30 0.83 -10.02 -18.79
N SER A 31 2.05 -10.00 -19.32
CA SER A 31 2.31 -10.47 -20.69
C SER A 31 2.07 -11.98 -20.87
N ASN A 32 2.21 -12.77 -19.80
CA ASN A 32 2.08 -14.23 -19.82
C ASN A 32 1.17 -14.77 -18.69
N PHE A 33 0.37 -13.94 -18.03
CA PHE A 33 -0.39 -14.37 -16.84
C PHE A 33 -1.39 -15.51 -17.10
N HIS A 34 -1.86 -15.65 -18.35
CA HIS A 34 -2.72 -16.76 -18.77
C HIS A 34 -2.04 -18.14 -18.69
N GLU A 35 -0.71 -18.18 -18.69
CA GLU A 35 0.08 -19.41 -18.56
C GLU A 35 0.29 -19.81 -17.09
N ALA A 36 -0.02 -18.92 -16.14
CA ALA A 36 0.15 -19.19 -14.72
C ALA A 36 -0.85 -20.24 -14.22
N ASN A 37 -0.38 -21.17 -13.38
CA ASN A 37 -1.26 -22.17 -12.76
C ASN A 37 -2.19 -21.56 -11.70
N TRP A 38 -1.76 -20.47 -11.05
CA TRP A 38 -2.49 -19.79 -10.01
C TRP A 38 -2.22 -18.28 -10.05
N LEU A 39 -3.26 -17.48 -9.88
CA LEU A 39 -3.16 -16.05 -9.61
C LEU A 39 -3.38 -15.83 -8.11
N LEU A 40 -2.33 -15.45 -7.41
CA LEU A 40 -2.38 -15.20 -5.97
C LEU A 40 -2.50 -13.69 -5.73
N CYS A 41 -3.53 -13.28 -5.00
CA CYS A 41 -3.77 -11.88 -4.68
C CYS A 41 -3.76 -11.66 -3.17
N ASN A 42 -3.02 -10.65 -2.73
CA ASN A 42 -2.96 -10.24 -1.32
C ASN A 42 -4.21 -9.42 -0.95
N THR A 43 -5.35 -10.10 -0.87
CA THR A 43 -6.65 -9.57 -0.44
C THR A 43 -7.40 -10.68 0.32
N PHE A 44 -8.64 -10.42 0.75
CA PHE A 44 -9.51 -11.40 1.40
C PHE A 44 -10.98 -11.20 0.98
N ASP A 45 -11.77 -12.27 1.02
CA ASP A 45 -13.14 -12.33 0.46
C ASP A 45 -14.03 -11.16 0.91
N LYS A 46 -14.05 -10.86 2.21
CA LYS A 46 -14.92 -9.79 2.76
C LYS A 46 -14.54 -8.39 2.30
N LEU A 47 -13.33 -8.16 1.79
CA LEU A 47 -12.89 -6.86 1.29
C LEU A 47 -13.40 -6.60 -0.12
N GLU A 48 -13.39 -7.63 -0.98
CA GLU A 48 -13.57 -7.50 -2.44
C GLU A 48 -14.45 -8.61 -3.05
N ASP A 49 -15.46 -9.08 -2.32
CA ASP A 49 -16.29 -10.25 -2.66
C ASP A 49 -16.76 -10.29 -4.12
N GLU A 50 -17.32 -9.19 -4.63
CA GLU A 50 -17.78 -9.12 -6.03
C GLU A 50 -16.63 -9.31 -7.04
N VAL A 51 -15.50 -8.66 -6.79
CA VAL A 51 -14.31 -8.72 -7.67
C VAL A 51 -13.71 -10.12 -7.63
N ILE A 52 -13.55 -10.68 -6.44
CA ILE A 52 -12.97 -12.01 -6.23
C ILE A 52 -13.80 -13.09 -6.92
N ASN A 53 -15.13 -13.04 -6.77
CA ASN A 53 -16.04 -13.98 -7.43
C ASN A 53 -15.94 -13.87 -8.95
N TRP A 54 -15.86 -12.66 -9.49
CA TRP A 54 -15.65 -12.45 -10.92
C TRP A 54 -14.29 -12.99 -11.38
N MET A 55 -13.18 -12.62 -10.74
CA MET A 55 -11.83 -13.08 -11.07
C MET A 55 -11.72 -14.62 -11.03
N ALA A 56 -12.28 -15.25 -9.99
CA ALA A 56 -12.27 -16.71 -9.83
C ALA A 56 -13.13 -17.45 -10.87
N SER A 57 -14.10 -16.77 -11.48
CA SER A 57 -14.86 -17.33 -12.62
C SER A 57 -14.08 -17.32 -13.93
N GLN A 58 -13.05 -16.48 -14.04
CA GLN A 58 -12.23 -16.32 -15.25
C GLN A 58 -10.90 -17.09 -15.17
N TRP A 59 -10.31 -17.17 -13.98
CA TRP A 59 -8.94 -17.67 -13.78
C TRP A 59 -8.81 -18.51 -12.50
N PRO A 60 -7.75 -19.32 -12.36
CA PRO A 60 -7.42 -20.01 -11.11
C PRO A 60 -6.91 -19.00 -10.06
N PHE A 61 -7.83 -18.19 -9.54
CA PHE A 61 -7.55 -17.08 -8.64
C PHE A 61 -7.69 -17.51 -7.16
N LYS A 62 -6.77 -17.06 -6.32
CA LYS A 62 -6.78 -17.30 -4.86
C LYS A 62 -6.38 -16.06 -4.10
N THR A 63 -7.17 -15.75 -3.08
CA THR A 63 -6.82 -14.76 -2.06
C THR A 63 -5.88 -15.38 -1.03
N ILE A 64 -4.76 -14.73 -0.77
CA ILE A 64 -3.74 -15.18 0.22
C ILE A 64 -3.48 -14.14 1.31
N GLY A 65 -4.31 -13.09 1.38
CA GLY A 65 -4.10 -11.95 2.25
C GLY A 65 -4.90 -12.00 3.57
N PRO A 66 -4.67 -11.01 4.44
CA PRO A 66 -3.62 -10.01 4.32
C PRO A 66 -2.24 -10.61 4.69
N ALA A 67 -1.23 -10.38 3.85
CA ALA A 67 0.15 -10.83 4.06
C ALA A 67 0.87 -9.94 5.09
N ILE A 68 0.32 -9.91 6.31
CA ILE A 68 0.90 -9.24 7.48
C ILE A 68 1.77 -10.26 8.22
N PRO A 69 3.02 -9.93 8.59
CA PRO A 69 3.88 -10.83 9.34
C PRO A 69 3.20 -11.36 10.61
N SER A 70 3.32 -12.67 10.83
CA SER A 70 2.71 -13.40 11.95
C SER A 70 3.05 -12.77 13.31
N MET A 71 4.25 -12.19 13.46
CA MET A 71 4.65 -11.47 14.68
C MET A 71 3.69 -10.35 15.10
N TYR A 72 2.97 -9.73 14.15
CA TYR A 72 1.99 -8.68 14.42
C TYR A 72 0.56 -9.20 14.65
N LEU A 73 0.32 -10.50 14.43
CA LEU A 73 -0.99 -11.13 14.54
C LEU A 73 -0.98 -12.21 15.63
N ASP A 74 -0.76 -13.46 15.24
CA ASP A 74 -0.93 -14.65 16.08
C ASP A 74 0.38 -15.25 16.60
N LYS A 75 1.53 -14.75 16.12
CA LYS A 75 2.88 -15.17 16.51
C LYS A 75 3.14 -16.67 16.35
N ARG A 76 2.42 -17.34 15.43
CA ARG A 76 2.58 -18.78 15.17
C ARG A 76 3.85 -19.12 14.41
N LEU A 77 4.39 -18.19 13.64
CA LEU A 77 5.61 -18.37 12.86
C LEU A 77 6.73 -17.56 13.51
N GLU A 78 7.69 -18.24 14.15
CA GLU A 78 8.77 -17.58 14.90
C GLU A 78 9.69 -16.73 14.00
N ASP A 79 9.87 -17.14 12.75
CA ASP A 79 10.77 -16.47 11.79
C ASP A 79 10.10 -15.34 10.99
N ASP A 80 8.78 -15.20 11.07
CA ASP A 80 8.01 -14.21 10.31
C ASP A 80 7.82 -12.90 11.10
N LYS A 81 8.90 -12.12 11.16
CA LYS A 81 9.05 -10.95 12.05
C LYS A 81 8.85 -9.60 11.38
N GLU A 82 9.10 -9.50 10.08
CA GLU A 82 9.13 -8.24 9.35
C GLU A 82 8.71 -8.42 7.90
N TYR A 83 8.35 -7.32 7.23
CA TYR A 83 8.10 -7.32 5.80
C TYR A 83 9.41 -7.54 5.04
N GLY A 84 9.39 -8.45 4.04
CA GLY A 84 10.58 -8.83 3.28
C GLY A 84 11.13 -7.77 2.31
N LEU A 85 10.44 -6.64 2.12
CA LEU A 85 10.82 -5.56 1.21
C LEU A 85 10.85 -4.22 1.94
N ASN A 86 12.04 -3.78 2.33
CA ASN A 86 12.29 -2.45 2.88
C ASN A 86 13.27 -1.69 1.98
N LEU A 87 12.82 -0.61 1.35
CA LEU A 87 13.68 0.25 0.52
C LEU A 87 14.61 1.15 1.36
N PHE A 88 14.24 1.39 2.62
CA PHE A 88 14.97 2.24 3.55
C PHE A 88 15.12 1.54 4.91
N LYS A 89 16.19 1.87 5.64
CA LYS A 89 16.36 1.37 7.01
C LYS A 89 15.43 2.13 7.96
N PRO A 90 14.52 1.46 8.69
CA PRO A 90 13.61 2.14 9.59
C PRO A 90 14.34 2.68 10.82
N VAL A 91 14.04 3.92 11.22
CA VAL A 91 14.50 4.51 12.48
C VAL A 91 13.44 4.24 13.57
N MET A 92 13.28 2.96 13.91
CA MET A 92 12.15 2.49 14.71
C MET A 92 12.24 2.95 16.17
N ASP A 93 13.42 2.93 16.78
CA ASP A 93 13.59 3.18 18.21
C ASP A 93 13.19 4.59 18.67
N ILE A 94 13.49 5.61 17.87
CA ILE A 94 13.17 7.01 18.21
C ILE A 94 11.67 7.24 18.08
N CYS A 95 11.08 6.75 16.99
CA CYS A 95 9.66 6.88 16.70
C CYS A 95 8.80 6.17 17.78
N MET A 96 9.13 4.92 18.10
CA MET A 96 8.37 4.15 19.09
C MET A 96 8.42 4.79 20.48
N LYS A 97 9.60 5.23 20.94
CA LYS A 97 9.71 5.93 22.23
C LYS A 97 8.90 7.22 22.29
N TRP A 98 8.76 7.94 21.18
CA TRP A 98 7.91 9.13 21.11
C TRP A 98 6.43 8.78 21.13
N LEU A 99 6.02 7.74 20.40
CA LEU A 99 4.64 7.24 20.37
C LEU A 99 4.18 6.77 21.76
N ASP A 100 5.06 6.11 22.53
CA ASP A 100 4.79 5.66 23.91
C ASP A 100 4.44 6.82 24.87
N THR A 101 4.74 8.07 24.49
CA THR A 101 4.39 9.26 25.29
C THR A 101 3.02 9.85 24.96
N LYS A 102 2.30 9.31 23.97
CA LYS A 102 1.04 9.86 23.47
C LYS A 102 -0.15 9.02 23.91
N GLU A 103 -1.33 9.64 23.97
CA GLU A 103 -2.56 8.92 24.25
C GLU A 103 -2.94 8.01 23.07
N ILE A 104 -3.59 6.89 23.36
CA ILE A 104 -4.02 5.93 22.33
C ILE A 104 -5.00 6.61 21.37
N GLY A 105 -4.73 6.50 20.07
CA GLY A 105 -5.56 7.12 19.03
C GLY A 105 -5.38 8.63 18.86
N SER A 106 -4.39 9.24 19.53
CA SER A 106 -4.14 10.70 19.44
C SER A 106 -3.15 11.12 18.34
N VAL A 107 -2.52 10.16 17.65
CA VAL A 107 -1.46 10.40 16.66
C VAL A 107 -1.93 10.05 15.26
N VAL A 108 -1.69 10.94 14.31
CA VAL A 108 -1.91 10.72 12.87
C VAL A 108 -0.65 10.12 12.24
N TYR A 109 -0.78 8.95 11.61
CA TYR A 109 0.26 8.38 10.75
C TYR A 109 0.12 8.89 9.32
N ILE A 110 1.21 9.36 8.72
CA ILE A 110 1.24 9.95 7.38
C ILE A 110 2.33 9.26 6.57
N SER A 111 1.94 8.68 5.44
CA SER A 111 2.88 8.11 4.49
C SER A 111 2.25 8.12 3.12
N PHE A 112 3.04 8.53 2.12
CA PHE A 112 2.64 8.50 0.72
C PHE A 112 3.29 7.34 -0.04
N GLY A 113 3.97 6.45 0.68
CA GLY A 113 4.78 5.38 0.10
C GLY A 113 6.07 5.88 -0.53
N SER A 114 6.92 4.94 -0.92
CA SER A 114 8.27 5.21 -1.44
C SER A 114 8.31 5.64 -2.91
N MET A 115 7.20 5.49 -3.63
CA MET A 115 7.11 5.79 -5.07
C MET A 115 6.42 7.12 -5.35
N ALA A 116 5.88 7.80 -4.33
CA ALA A 116 5.23 9.08 -4.52
C ALA A 116 6.26 10.21 -4.71
N THR A 117 6.04 11.03 -5.73
CA THR A 117 6.76 12.29 -5.93
C THR A 117 5.83 13.43 -5.55
N ILE A 118 6.12 14.09 -4.43
CA ILE A 118 5.33 15.23 -3.92
C ILE A 118 6.12 16.50 -4.18
N GLY A 119 5.49 17.47 -4.85
CA GLY A 119 6.13 18.76 -5.13
C GLY A 119 6.35 19.59 -3.86
N GLU A 120 7.31 20.52 -3.91
CA GLU A 120 7.65 21.38 -2.76
C GLU A 120 6.44 22.17 -2.23
N GLU A 121 5.65 22.77 -3.13
CA GLU A 121 4.44 23.53 -2.77
C GLU A 121 3.40 22.64 -2.06
N GLN A 122 3.21 21.41 -2.54
CA GLN A 122 2.27 20.46 -1.90
C GLN A 122 2.77 20.04 -0.52
N MET A 123 4.08 19.80 -0.38
CA MET A 123 4.68 19.47 0.92
C MET A 123 4.59 20.64 1.90
N GLU A 124 4.73 21.88 1.42
CA GLU A 124 4.53 23.08 2.23
C GLU A 124 3.08 23.18 2.74
N GLU A 125 2.09 23.00 1.87
CA GLU A 125 0.68 23.00 2.24
C GLU A 125 0.32 21.88 3.23
N ILE A 126 0.84 20.66 3.01
CA ILE A 126 0.68 19.54 3.95
C ILE A 126 1.27 19.93 5.32
N THR A 127 2.47 20.49 5.33
CA THR A 127 3.15 20.91 6.57
C THR A 127 2.36 22.00 7.30
N TRP A 128 1.82 22.98 6.58
CA TRP A 128 0.96 24.00 7.14
C TRP A 128 -0.33 23.43 7.73
N GLY A 129 -1.00 22.53 7.01
CA GLY A 129 -2.18 21.82 7.48
C GLY A 129 -1.91 21.06 8.77
N LEU A 130 -0.79 20.34 8.85
CA LEU A 130 -0.41 19.59 10.05
C LEU A 130 -0.11 20.51 11.24
N LYS A 131 0.63 21.60 11.05
CA LYS A 131 0.89 22.59 12.10
C LYS A 131 -0.40 23.19 12.66
N ASN A 132 -1.39 23.43 11.80
CA ASN A 132 -2.66 24.04 12.20
C ASN A 132 -3.69 23.03 12.74
N SER A 133 -3.45 21.72 12.59
CA SER A 133 -4.39 20.66 13.01
C SER A 133 -4.49 20.47 14.53
N ASN A 134 -3.50 20.95 15.29
CA ASN A 134 -3.31 20.62 16.71
C ASN A 134 -3.24 19.12 17.04
N CYS A 135 -2.99 18.26 16.04
CA CYS A 135 -2.78 16.83 16.22
C CYS A 135 -1.29 16.52 16.40
N TYR A 136 -1.00 15.43 17.14
CA TYR A 136 0.30 14.78 17.03
C TYR A 136 0.35 14.01 15.70
N PHE A 137 1.49 14.04 15.01
CA PHE A 137 1.66 13.31 13.76
C PHE A 137 3.05 12.66 13.66
N VAL A 138 3.12 11.58 12.89
CA VAL A 138 4.36 10.91 12.50
C VAL A 138 4.33 10.68 10.99
N GLY A 139 5.40 11.08 10.31
CA GLY A 139 5.54 10.98 8.86
C GLY A 139 6.75 10.15 8.45
N CYS A 140 6.70 9.54 7.27
CA CYS A 140 7.85 8.97 6.57
C CYS A 140 8.34 9.92 5.47
#